data_AF-A0A1Q9PD54-F1
#
_entry.id   AF-A0A1Q9PD54-F1
#
_cell.length_a   1.000
_cell.length_b   1.000
_cell.length_c   1.000
_cell.angle_alpha   90.00
_cell.angle_beta   90.00
_cell.angle_gamma   90.00
#
_symmetry.space_group_name_H-M   'P 1'
#
loop_
_entity.id
_entity.type
_entity.pdbx_description
1 polymer ?
#
loop_
_entity_poly.entity_id
_entity_poly.type
_entity_poly.pdbx_seq_one_letter_code
_entity_poly.pdbx_strand_id
1 'polypeptide(L)' 'MKTSKQCPICKKDIENLQEQYCKNHSKAKKELKKGYEAWLKAYGSLSWDDYLQKILDLEGLVGDFVREITQHEFYFSSG' A
#
# COMPACT_ATOMS: atom_id res chain seq x y z
N MET A 1 -9.44 -29.45 -0.07
CA MET A 1 -9.58 -28.19 0.71
C MET A 1 -9.20 -27.04 -0.22
N LYS A 2 -10.05 -26.02 -0.39
CA LYS A 2 -9.67 -24.81 -1.13
C LYS A 2 -8.79 -23.97 -0.21
N THR A 3 -7.47 -23.95 -0.43
CA THR A 3 -6.57 -23.00 0.22
C THR A 3 -6.79 -21.63 -0.41
N SER A 4 -7.75 -20.87 0.13
CA SER A 4 -7.92 -19.45 -0.22
C SER A 4 -6.84 -18.64 0.47
N LYS A 5 -6.11 -17.81 -0.29
CA LYS A 5 -5.16 -16.85 0.26
C LYS A 5 -5.96 -15.60 0.70
N GLN A 6 -5.71 -15.09 1.89
CA GLN A 6 -6.42 -13.92 2.43
C GLN A 6 -5.52 -12.69 2.47
N CYS A 7 -6.11 -11.52 2.24
CA CYS A 7 -5.43 -10.24 2.35
C CYS A 7 -4.91 -10.05 3.78
N PRO A 8 -3.62 -9.74 3.98
CA PRO A 8 -3.06 -9.61 5.33
C PRO A 8 -3.70 -8.46 6.12
N ILE A 9 -4.20 -7.42 5.43
CA ILE A 9 -4.79 -6.22 6.01
C ILE A 9 -6.25 -6.43 6.43
N CYS A 10 -7.13 -6.85 5.51
CA CYS A 10 -8.57 -6.93 5.77
C CYS A 10 -9.16 -8.36 5.80
N LYS A 11 -8.31 -9.39 5.65
CA LYS A 11 -8.67 -10.82 5.65
C LYS A 11 -9.66 -11.27 4.58
N LYS A 12 -10.07 -10.39 3.66
CA LYS A 12 -10.84 -10.75 2.46
C LYS A 12 -10.04 -11.69 1.56
N ASP A 13 -10.74 -12.56 0.85
CA ASP A 13 -10.12 -13.47 -0.11
C ASP A 13 -9.37 -12.73 -1.22
N ILE A 14 -8.24 -13.32 -1.63
CA ILE A 14 -7.45 -12.87 -2.76
C ILE A 14 -7.89 -13.67 -3.98
N GLU A 15 -8.54 -12.99 -4.92
CA GLU A 15 -9.05 -13.61 -6.16
C GLU A 15 -7.93 -14.16 -7.05
N ASN A 16 -6.75 -13.50 -7.06
CA ASN A 16 -5.58 -13.92 -7.83
C ASN A 16 -4.44 -14.33 -6.89
N LEU A 17 -4.10 -15.62 -6.84
CA LEU A 17 -3.06 -16.15 -5.94
C LEU A 17 -1.65 -15.54 -6.16
N GLN A 18 -1.39 -14.93 -7.32
CA GLN A 18 -0.14 -14.19 -7.60
C GLN A 18 -0.08 -12.83 -6.87
N GLU A 19 -1.21 -12.26 -6.49
CA GLU A 19 -1.28 -10.99 -5.75
C GLU A 19 -1.07 -11.23 -4.24
N GLN A 20 -0.55 -10.22 -3.55
CA GLN A 20 -0.33 -10.26 -2.10
C GLN A 20 -1.53 -9.73 -1.30
N TYR A 21 -2.36 -8.92 -1.95
CA TYR A 21 -3.47 -8.22 -1.33
C TYR A 21 -4.79 -8.54 -2.04
N CYS A 22 -5.93 -8.23 -1.41
CA CYS A 22 -7.21 -8.30 -2.11
C CYS A 22 -7.28 -7.21 -3.19
N LYS A 23 -8.27 -7.30 -4.10
CA LYS A 23 -8.45 -6.40 -5.24
C LYS A 23 -8.32 -4.91 -4.89
N ASN A 24 -8.93 -4.46 -3.79
CA ASN A 24 -8.91 -3.05 -3.39
C ASN A 24 -7.53 -2.60 -2.89
N HIS A 25 -6.90 -3.41 -2.03
CA HIS A 25 -5.57 -3.13 -1.49
C HIS A 25 -4.47 -3.27 -2.55
N SER A 26 -4.59 -4.21 -3.50
CA SER A 26 -3.70 -4.28 -4.67
C SER A 26 -3.82 -3.03 -5.54
N LYS A 27 -5.04 -2.53 -5.79
CA LYS A 27 -5.23 -1.27 -6.52
C LYS A 27 -4.64 -0.09 -5.75
N ALA A 28 -4.87 0.00 -4.45
CA ALA A 28 -4.33 1.05 -3.60
C ALA A 28 -2.79 1.04 -3.59
N LYS A 29 -2.14 -0.14 -3.50
CA LYS A 29 -0.68 -0.26 -3.59
C LYS A 29 -0.14 0.22 -4.94
N LYS A 30 -0.83 -0.07 -6.04
CA LYS A 30 -0.47 0.40 -7.39
C LYS A 30 -0.54 1.93 -7.47
N GLU A 31 -1.61 2.55 -6.97
CA GLU A 31 -1.74 4.02 -6.95
C GLU A 31 -0.75 4.67 -5.99
N LEU A 32 -0.50 4.08 -4.81
CA LEU A 32 0.50 4.55 -3.86
C LEU A 32 1.90 4.59 -4.49
N LYS A 33 2.26 3.55 -5.25
CA LYS A 33 3.54 3.50 -5.98
C LYS A 33 3.63 4.54 -7.09
N LYS A 34 2.56 4.78 -7.86
CA LYS A 34 2.52 5.86 -8.85
C LYS A 34 2.72 7.24 -8.21
N GLY A 35 2.08 7.47 -7.06
CA GLY A 35 2.26 8.70 -6.28
C GLY A 35 3.72 8.89 -5.86
N TYR A 36 4.37 7.82 -5.39
CA TYR A 36 5.79 7.86 -5.03
C TYR A 36 6.68 8.20 -6.23
N GLU A 37 6.47 7.58 -7.39
CA GLU A 37 7.24 7.87 -8.60
C GLU A 37 7.12 9.35 -9.01
N ALA A 38 5.91 9.92 -8.89
CA ALA A 38 5.69 11.34 -9.15
C ALA A 38 6.40 12.24 -8.14
N TRP A 39 6.36 11.90 -6.85
CA TRP A 39 7.02 12.67 -5.79
C TRP A 39 8.55 12.55 -5.89
N LEU A 40 9.09 11.36 -6.15
CA LEU A 40 10.51 11.13 -6.35
C LEU A 40 11.04 11.99 -7.50
N LYS A 41 10.31 12.06 -8.62
CA LYS A 41 10.67 12.91 -9.76
C LYS A 41 10.68 14.40 -9.39
N ALA A 42 9.74 14.86 -8.56
CA ALA A 42 9.64 16.25 -8.15
C ALA A 42 10.69 16.65 -7.10
N TYR A 43 10.96 15.78 -6.13
CA TYR A 43 11.92 16.02 -5.05
C TYR A 43 13.38 15.77 -5.48
N GLY A 44 13.60 14.97 -6.53
CA GLY A 44 14.93 14.55 -6.98
C GLY A 44 15.53 13.41 -6.13
N SER A 45 15.25 13.39 -4.84
CA SER A 45 15.55 12.29 -3.92
C SER A 45 14.49 12.21 -2.83
N LEU A 46 13.88 11.04 -2.65
CA LEU A 46 12.91 10.77 -1.60
C LEU A 46 12.95 9.26 -1.33
N SER A 47 13.15 8.84 -0.09
CA SER A 47 13.09 7.42 0.23
C SER A 47 11.64 6.92 0.24
N TRP A 48 11.45 5.61 0.10
CA TRP A 48 10.12 5.01 0.20
C TRP A 48 9.51 5.25 1.58
N ASP A 49 10.28 5.11 2.66
CA ASP A 49 9.80 5.29 4.03
C ASP A 49 9.45 6.76 4.32
N ASP A 50 10.25 7.72 3.85
CA ASP A 50 9.92 9.16 3.96
C ASP A 50 8.63 9.50 3.23
N TYR A 51 8.41 8.89 2.06
CA TYR A 51 7.17 9.05 1.33
C TYR A 51 5.99 8.46 2.09
N LEU A 52 6.11 7.24 2.61
CA LEU A 52 5.05 6.60 3.40
C LEU A 52 4.70 7.43 4.63
N GLN A 53 5.70 7.91 5.39
CA GLN A 53 5.48 8.78 6.55
C GLN A 53 4.70 10.03 6.15
N LYS A 54 5.10 10.71 5.06
CA LYS A 54 4.38 11.90 4.56
C LYS A 54 2.93 11.58 4.16
N ILE A 55 2.67 10.40 3.60
CA ILE A 55 1.30 9.96 3.27
C ILE A 55 0.49 9.70 4.55
N LEU A 56 1.11 9.15 5.60
CA LEU A 56 0.44 8.98 6.90
C LEU A 56 0.14 10.32 7.56
N ASP A 57 1.03 11.32 7.42
CA ASP A 57 0.83 12.67 7.98
C ASP A 57 -0.32 13.44 7.31
N LEU A 58 -0.76 13.03 6.10
CA LEU A 58 -1.90 13.60 5.37
C LEU A 58 -3.26 13.01 5.82
N GLU A 59 -3.41 12.72 7.11
CA GLU A 59 -4.62 12.12 7.67
C GLU A 59 -5.90 12.85 7.21
N GLY A 60 -6.94 12.07 6.88
CA GLY A 60 -8.22 12.60 6.41
C GLY A 60 -8.26 13.07 4.94
N LEU A 61 -7.09 13.25 4.30
CA LEU A 61 -7.00 13.57 2.85
C LEU A 61 -6.72 12.33 1.99
N VAL A 62 -6.25 11.26 2.63
CA VAL A 62 -5.90 9.99 1.97
C VAL A 62 -7.05 9.00 2.12
N GLY A 63 -7.46 8.37 1.01
CA GLY A 63 -8.49 7.34 1.02
C GLY A 63 -8.11 6.13 1.87
N ASP A 64 -9.09 5.52 2.54
CA ASP A 64 -8.86 4.48 3.56
C ASP A 64 -7.97 3.32 3.08
N PHE A 65 -8.21 2.77 1.89
CA PHE A 65 -7.40 1.66 1.37
C PHE A 65 -5.94 2.04 1.12
N VAL A 66 -5.68 3.30 0.74
CA VAL A 66 -4.31 3.80 0.57
C VAL A 66 -3.66 3.96 1.94
N ARG A 67 -4.36 4.57 2.91
CA ARG A 67 -3.88 4.69 4.29
C ARG A 67 -3.52 3.33 4.90
N GLU A 68 -4.41 2.35 4.77
CA GLU A 68 -4.21 1.00 5.31
C GLU A 68 -3.00 0.29 4.68
N ILE A 69 -2.80 0.42 3.37
CA ILE A 69 -1.61 -0.12 2.69
C ILE A 69 -0.35 0.64 3.12
N THR A 70 -0.40 1.96 3.27
CA THR A 70 0.73 2.76 3.74
C THR A 70 1.14 2.31 5.14
N GLN A 71 0.19 2.13 6.06
CA GLN A 71 0.46 1.60 7.40
C GLN A 71 1.06 0.19 7.34
N HIS A 72 0.49 -0.70 6.54
CA HIS A 72 1.01 -2.06 6.39
C HIS A 72 2.45 -2.06 5.87
N GLU A 73 2.73 -1.26 4.84
CA GLU A 73 4.05 -1.19 4.22
C GLU A 73 5.10 -0.55 5.13
N PHE A 74 4.71 0.48 5.89
CA PHE A 74 5.61 1.22 6.77
C PHE A 74 5.99 0.43 8.03
N TYR A 75 5.05 -0.32 8.61
CA TYR A 75 5.27 -1.01 9.89
C TYR A 75 5.57 -2.51 9.75
N PHE A 76 5.17 -3.15 8.65
CA PHE A 76 5.19 -4.62 8.54
C PHE A 76 5.93 -5.15 7.30
N SER A 77 6.33 -4.29 6.35
CA SER A 77 7.03 -4.71 5.13
C SER A 77 8.55 -4.54 5.20
N SER A 78 9.09 -4.20 6.39
CA SER A 78 10.53 -4.26 6.67
C SER A 78 10.96 -5.71 6.90
N GLY A 79 11.16 -6.46 5.82
CA GLY A 79 11.67 -7.84 5.81
C GLY A 79 12.34 -8.20 4.50
#